data_AF-A0A914NX23-F1
#
_entry.id   AF-A0A914NX23-F1
#
_cell.length_a   1.000
_cell.length_b   1.000
_cell.length_c   1.000
_cell.angle_alpha   90.00
_cell.angle_beta   90.00
_cell.angle_gamma   90.00
#
_symmetry.space_group_name_H-M   'P 1'
#
loop_
_entity.id
_entity.type
_entity.pdbx_description
1 polymer ?
#
loop_
_entity_poly.entity_id
_entity_poly.type
_entity_poly.pdbx_seq_one_letter_code
_entity_poly.pdbx_strand_id
1 'polypeptide(L)'
;MFKEWIFNFYFLFTFFDLTKSFVCPQLNSTQTTKNNLDEITDKLPGLNFKLNFKHYSGYLQVSDTRFLHYVLVTSKSNPDKAPVVFWFNGGPGASSLLGLFFESGPYLVNNDGTKLVENVHSWNKYAHKVFLETPAGVVNHTTLFHFLPHIPKGLGGCPPLFL
;
A
#
# COMPACT_ATOMS: atom_id res chain seq x y z
N MET A 1 47.79 15.41 38.09
CA MET A 1 46.54 14.64 38.13
C MET A 1 46.91 13.17 37.96
N PHE A 2 46.57 12.38 38.96
CA PHE A 2 47.21 11.12 39.36
C PHE A 2 46.90 9.92 38.44
N LYS A 3 47.95 9.16 38.11
CA LYS A 3 48.11 7.69 37.93
C LYS A 3 46.92 6.79 37.51
N GLU A 4 47.12 6.13 36.35
CA GLU A 4 47.13 4.67 36.10
C GLU A 4 46.22 3.75 36.95
N TRP A 5 45.24 3.08 36.33
CA TRP A 5 44.74 1.75 36.75
C TRP A 5 44.24 0.94 35.53
N ILE A 6 44.96 -0.13 35.22
CA ILE A 6 44.53 -1.31 34.46
C ILE A 6 43.55 -2.11 35.33
N PHE A 7 42.44 -2.64 34.81
CA PHE A 7 41.92 -3.96 35.21
C PHE A 7 40.93 -4.55 34.19
N ASN A 8 41.26 -5.76 33.76
CA ASN A 8 40.42 -6.76 33.10
C ASN A 8 39.09 -6.99 33.81
N PHE A 9 38.01 -7.18 33.05
CA PHE A 9 36.95 -8.10 33.45
C PHE A 9 36.39 -8.83 32.22
N TYR A 10 37.01 -9.95 31.89
CA TYR A 10 36.32 -11.05 31.23
C TYR A 10 35.38 -11.68 32.27
N PHE A 11 34.07 -11.71 32.01
CA PHE A 11 33.22 -12.75 32.57
C PHE A 11 32.19 -13.21 31.55
N LEU A 12 32.12 -14.54 31.44
CA LEU A 12 31.39 -15.36 30.49
C LEU A 12 29.90 -15.02 30.41
N PHE A 13 29.35 -15.03 29.19
CA PHE A 13 28.18 -15.88 28.93
C PHE A 13 28.40 -16.71 27.67
N THR A 14 28.38 -18.00 27.94
CA THR A 14 28.30 -19.15 27.06
C THR A 14 27.18 -19.05 26.03
N PHE A 15 27.50 -19.50 24.81
CA PHE A 15 26.64 -20.24 23.87
C PHE A 15 25.22 -19.71 23.68
N PHE A 16 24.96 -19.01 22.57
CA PHE A 16 23.90 -19.39 21.64
C PHE A 16 24.30 -18.93 20.24
N ASP A 17 24.74 -19.91 19.44
CA ASP A 17 24.78 -19.83 17.99
C ASP A 17 23.37 -19.50 17.49
N LEU A 18 23.18 -18.30 16.96
CA LEU A 18 22.01 -17.93 16.17
C LEU A 18 22.47 -17.52 14.77
N THR A 19 23.24 -18.39 14.13
CA THR A 19 23.05 -18.67 12.70
C THR A 19 21.69 -19.34 12.49
N LYS A 20 20.61 -18.71 12.93
CA LYS A 20 19.32 -18.92 12.28
C LYS A 20 19.24 -17.81 11.26
N SER A 21 19.85 -18.12 10.12
CA SER A 21 19.42 -17.58 8.85
C SER A 21 17.90 -17.64 8.87
N PHE A 22 17.23 -16.49 9.00
CA PHE A 22 15.83 -16.38 8.65
C PHE A 22 15.82 -16.52 7.13
N VAL A 23 15.86 -17.78 6.70
CA VAL A 23 15.28 -18.15 5.43
C VAL A 23 13.82 -17.79 5.60
N CYS A 24 13.43 -16.59 5.13
CA CYS A 24 12.07 -16.41 4.64
C CYS A 24 11.80 -17.66 3.82
N PRO A 25 10.68 -18.38 4.02
CA PRO A 25 10.26 -19.36 3.06
C PRO A 25 10.33 -18.65 1.72
N GLN A 26 11.29 -19.04 0.88
CA GLN A 26 11.28 -18.63 -0.51
C GLN A 26 9.89 -19.06 -0.95
N LEU A 27 9.10 -18.09 -1.43
CA LEU A 27 7.86 -18.36 -2.12
C LEU A 27 8.21 -19.41 -3.17
N ASN A 28 7.95 -20.68 -2.85
CA ASN A 28 8.21 -21.78 -3.75
C ASN A 28 7.31 -21.50 -4.93
N SER A 29 7.96 -21.05 -6.01
CA SER A 29 7.36 -20.76 -7.30
C SER A 29 6.95 -22.09 -7.93
N THR A 30 5.92 -22.72 -7.37
CA THR A 30 5.00 -23.53 -8.16
C THR A 30 4.00 -22.55 -8.77
N GLN A 31 4.37 -22.05 -9.95
CA GLN A 31 3.44 -21.32 -10.80
C GLN A 31 2.31 -22.26 -11.23
N THR A 32 1.19 -22.14 -10.53
CA THR A 32 -0.12 -22.48 -11.08
C THR A 32 -0.99 -21.25 -10.86
N THR A 33 -1.05 -20.37 -11.86
CA THR A 33 -1.98 -19.22 -11.99
C THR A 33 -2.54 -18.67 -10.67
N LYS A 34 -1.68 -18.11 -9.80
CA LYS A 34 -2.14 -17.33 -8.66
C LYS A 34 -2.43 -15.93 -9.18
N ASN A 35 -3.72 -15.59 -9.26
CA ASN A 35 -4.13 -14.19 -9.36
C ASN A 35 -3.39 -13.41 -8.27
N ASN A 36 -2.85 -12.24 -8.61
CA ASN A 36 -2.20 -11.38 -7.63
C ASN A 36 -3.24 -11.06 -6.54
N LEU A 37 -2.92 -11.36 -5.27
CA LEU A 37 -3.85 -11.26 -4.15
C LEU A 37 -4.34 -9.83 -3.93
N ASP A 38 -3.57 -8.84 -4.37
CA ASP A 38 -3.91 -7.42 -4.25
C ASP A 38 -4.68 -6.90 -5.48
N GLU A 39 -4.82 -7.70 -6.55
CA GLU A 39 -5.54 -7.28 -7.76
C GLU A 39 -7.02 -7.14 -7.46
N ILE A 40 -7.56 -5.93 -7.68
CA ILE A 40 -8.99 -5.70 -7.55
C ILE A 40 -9.64 -6.22 -8.84
N THR A 41 -10.15 -7.45 -8.78
CA THR A 41 -10.85 -8.09 -9.90
C THR A 41 -12.34 -7.79 -9.92
N ASP A 42 -12.90 -7.46 -8.75
CA ASP A 42 -14.31 -7.14 -8.61
C ASP A 42 -14.60 -5.71 -9.07
N LYS A 43 -15.81 -5.51 -9.59
CA LYS A 43 -16.26 -4.18 -9.99
C LYS A 43 -16.36 -3.28 -8.75
N LEU A 44 -15.56 -2.22 -8.70
CA LEU A 44 -15.71 -1.16 -7.69
C LEU A 44 -17.16 -0.66 -7.68
N PRO A 45 -17.80 -0.55 -6.50
CA PRO A 45 -19.13 0.02 -6.44
C PRO A 45 -19.19 1.49 -6.78
N GLY A 46 -20.33 1.87 -7.33
CA GLY A 46 -20.50 3.17 -7.97
C GLY A 46 -19.82 3.29 -9.34
N LEU A 47 -19.02 2.32 -9.80
CA LEU A 47 -18.32 2.42 -11.08
C LEU A 47 -19.29 2.43 -12.26
N ASN A 48 -19.32 3.56 -12.96
CA ASN A 48 -20.22 3.85 -14.08
C ASN A 48 -19.54 3.74 -15.46
N PHE A 49 -18.32 3.21 -15.54
CA PHE A 49 -17.60 3.05 -16.80
C PHE A 49 -16.79 1.76 -16.80
N LYS A 50 -16.34 1.34 -17.99
CA LYS A 50 -15.53 0.13 -18.15
C LYS A 50 -14.06 0.46 -17.90
N LEU A 51 -13.43 -0.26 -16.98
CA LEU A 51 -11.97 -0.18 -16.78
C LEU A 51 -11.25 -0.91 -17.91
N ASN A 52 -10.20 -0.28 -18.43
CA ASN A 52 -9.29 -0.86 -19.42
C ASN A 52 -7.84 -0.95 -18.89
N PHE A 53 -7.68 -0.85 -17.58
CA PHE A 53 -6.40 -0.93 -16.87
C PHE A 53 -6.60 -1.78 -15.62
N LYS A 54 -5.51 -2.33 -15.09
CA LYS A 54 -5.51 -3.06 -13.83
C LYS A 54 -5.27 -2.13 -12.65
N HIS A 55 -5.82 -2.48 -11.51
CA HIS A 55 -5.58 -1.79 -10.26
C HIS A 55 -5.43 -2.77 -9.11
N TYR A 56 -4.64 -2.34 -8.14
CA TYR A 56 -4.22 -3.15 -7.01
C TYR A 56 -4.40 -2.34 -5.73
N SER A 57 -4.81 -3.00 -4.66
CA SER A 57 -4.89 -2.40 -3.33
C SER A 57 -4.37 -3.39 -2.31
N GLY A 58 -3.35 -2.99 -1.55
CA GLY A 58 -2.70 -3.87 -0.59
C GLY A 58 -1.92 -3.10 0.47
N TYR A 59 -1.03 -3.80 1.16
CA TYR A 59 -0.21 -3.24 2.23
C TYR A 59 1.27 -3.52 2.00
N LEU A 60 2.10 -2.49 2.15
CA LEU A 60 3.55 -2.59 2.18
C LEU A 60 4.02 -2.63 3.63
N GLN A 61 4.70 -3.71 4.02
CA GLN A 61 5.31 -3.80 5.34
C GLN A 61 6.60 -2.96 5.37
N VAL A 62 6.67 -1.99 6.28
CA VAL A 62 7.84 -1.09 6.43
C VAL A 62 8.59 -1.29 7.74
N SER A 63 8.00 -2.01 8.70
CA SER A 63 8.69 -2.58 9.86
C SER A 63 7.93 -3.82 10.37
N ASP A 64 8.44 -4.49 11.40
CA ASP A 64 7.77 -5.65 12.02
C ASP A 64 6.33 -5.37 12.46
N THR A 65 6.01 -4.11 12.73
CA THR A 65 4.71 -3.68 13.28
C THR A 65 4.01 -2.62 12.43
N ARG A 66 4.60 -2.16 11.32
CA ARG A 66 4.07 -1.04 10.53
C ARG A 66 3.84 -1.43 9.09
N PHE A 67 2.65 -1.09 8.61
CA PHE A 67 2.19 -1.33 7.25
C PHE A 67 1.68 -0.01 6.66
N LEU A 68 1.97 0.21 5.38
CA LEU A 68 1.45 1.34 4.58
C LEU A 68 0.44 0.79 3.58
N HIS A 69 -0.78 1.32 3.59
CA HIS A 69 -1.76 1.00 2.55
C HIS A 69 -1.36 1.66 1.24
N TYR A 70 -1.50 0.94 0.12
CA TYR A 70 -1.25 1.47 -1.21
C TYR A 70 -2.41 1.15 -2.15
N VAL A 71 -2.63 2.04 -3.11
CA VAL A 71 -3.42 1.77 -4.31
C VAL A 71 -2.56 2.04 -5.54
N LEU A 72 -2.36 1.01 -6.36
CA LEU A 72 -1.67 1.10 -7.64
C LEU A 72 -2.71 1.07 -8.76
N VAL A 73 -2.67 2.06 -9.65
CA VAL A 73 -3.41 2.04 -10.92
C VAL A 73 -2.41 1.97 -12.07
N THR A 74 -2.57 0.98 -12.93
CA THR A 74 -1.65 0.79 -14.06
C THR A 74 -1.90 1.79 -15.17
N SER A 75 -0.85 2.04 -15.97
CA SER A 75 -0.95 2.91 -17.13
C SER A 75 -1.98 2.38 -18.14
N LYS A 76 -2.85 3.26 -18.64
CA LYS A 76 -3.77 2.97 -19.75
C LYS A 76 -3.02 2.82 -21.09
N SER A 77 -1.88 3.49 -21.24
CA SER A 77 -1.09 3.49 -22.47
C SER A 77 0.26 2.80 -22.24
N ASN A 78 0.54 1.78 -23.05
CA ASN A 78 1.83 1.08 -23.07
C ASN A 78 2.37 0.70 -21.68
N PRO A 79 1.60 -0.07 -20.88
CA PRO A 79 1.92 -0.36 -19.48
C PRO A 79 3.31 -0.96 -19.28
N ASP A 80 3.82 -1.75 -20.24
CA ASP A 80 5.13 -2.40 -20.13
C ASP A 80 6.31 -1.42 -20.14
N LYS A 81 6.12 -0.20 -20.67
CA LYS A 81 7.17 0.84 -20.73
C LYS A 81 6.81 2.11 -19.97
N ALA A 82 5.63 2.16 -19.36
CA ALA A 82 5.17 3.34 -18.66
C ALA A 82 5.98 3.55 -17.35
N PRO A 83 6.34 4.79 -17.02
CA PRO A 83 7.01 5.10 -15.75
C PRO A 83 6.10 4.83 -14.56
N VAL A 84 6.70 4.65 -13.38
CA VAL A 84 5.98 4.59 -12.10
C VAL A 84 6.09 5.93 -11.40
N VAL A 85 4.95 6.49 -10.98
CA VAL A 85 4.84 7.75 -10.26
C VAL A 85 4.25 7.49 -8.89
N PHE A 86 4.98 7.83 -7.84
CA PHE A 86 4.45 7.83 -6.47
C PHE A 86 3.75 9.15 -6.19
N TRP A 87 2.59 9.06 -5.54
CA TRP A 87 1.78 10.20 -5.13
C TRP A 87 1.59 10.18 -3.62
N PHE A 88 1.86 11.34 -3.01
CA PHE A 88 1.70 11.59 -1.60
C PHE A 88 0.91 12.87 -1.42
N ASN A 89 -0.17 12.81 -0.64
CA ASN A 89 -0.80 14.04 -0.17
C ASN A 89 -0.04 14.62 1.02
N GLY A 90 0.02 15.95 1.06
CA GLY A 90 0.78 16.70 2.05
C GLY A 90 0.05 16.90 3.37
N GLY A 91 0.66 17.67 4.27
CA GLY A 91 0.22 17.79 5.67
C GLY A 91 0.60 16.55 6.48
N PRO A 92 0.81 16.67 7.80
CA PRO A 92 1.00 15.49 8.63
C PRO A 92 -0.34 14.73 8.72
N GLY A 93 -0.43 13.61 8.02
CA GLY A 93 -1.51 12.65 8.18
C GLY A 93 -2.68 12.72 7.20
N ALA A 94 -2.55 13.47 6.09
CA ALA A 94 -3.56 13.44 5.04
C ALA A 94 -3.48 12.15 4.21
N SER A 95 -4.64 11.66 3.77
CA SER A 95 -4.74 10.47 2.93
C SER A 95 -4.39 10.78 1.48
N SER A 96 -3.51 9.97 0.88
CA SER A 96 -3.18 10.01 -0.55
C SER A 96 -4.34 9.51 -1.42
N LEU A 97 -5.32 8.81 -0.83
CA LEU A 97 -6.57 8.45 -1.52
C LEU A 97 -7.41 9.67 -1.90
N LEU A 98 -7.23 10.83 -1.27
CA LEU A 98 -7.83 12.08 -1.78
C LEU A 98 -7.33 12.37 -3.21
N GLY A 99 -6.04 12.16 -3.47
CA GLY A 99 -5.46 12.34 -4.79
C GLY A 99 -5.98 11.32 -5.81
N LEU A 100 -6.33 10.12 -5.34
CA LEU A 100 -6.95 9.07 -6.16
C LEU A 100 -8.38 9.45 -6.57
N PHE A 101 -9.21 9.89 -5.61
CA PHE A 101 -10.65 10.05 -5.81
C PHE A 101 -11.09 11.47 -6.22
N PHE A 102 -10.27 12.48 -5.99
CA PHE A 102 -10.66 13.88 -6.19
C PHE A 102 -9.71 14.70 -7.07
N GLU A 103 -8.50 14.20 -7.35
CA GLU A 103 -7.50 14.96 -8.09
C GLU A 103 -7.14 14.28 -9.41
N SER A 104 -6.24 13.30 -9.37
CA SER A 104 -5.52 12.83 -10.56
C SER A 104 -5.58 11.30 -10.76
N GLY A 105 -6.41 10.60 -9.99
CA GLY A 105 -6.71 9.19 -10.21
C GLY A 105 -7.70 8.96 -11.37
N PRO A 106 -7.92 7.69 -11.76
CA PRO A 106 -8.70 7.34 -12.96
C PRO A 106 -10.22 7.41 -12.78
N TYR A 107 -10.70 7.39 -11.54
CA TYR A 107 -12.10 7.49 -11.18
C TYR A 107 -12.28 8.61 -10.15
N LEU A 108 -13.15 9.57 -10.46
CA LEU A 108 -13.53 10.63 -9.54
C LEU A 108 -14.84 10.29 -8.86
N VAL A 109 -14.95 10.69 -7.61
CA VAL A 109 -16.21 10.65 -6.86
C VAL A 109 -17.10 11.78 -7.37
N ASN A 110 -18.36 11.46 -7.68
CA ASN A 110 -19.34 12.48 -8.06
C ASN A 110 -19.89 13.23 -6.82
N ASN A 111 -20.59 14.34 -7.04
CA ASN A 111 -21.05 15.23 -5.95
C ASN A 111 -21.95 14.56 -4.90
N ASP A 112 -22.63 13.47 -5.24
CA ASP A 112 -23.51 12.74 -4.33
C ASP A 112 -22.78 11.62 -3.55
N GLY A 113 -21.49 11.37 -3.84
CA GLY A 113 -20.69 10.36 -3.15
C GLY A 113 -21.07 8.91 -3.47
N THR A 114 -21.91 8.68 -4.49
CA THR A 114 -22.44 7.32 -4.77
C THR A 114 -21.85 6.70 -6.03
N LYS A 115 -21.27 7.50 -6.93
CA LYS A 115 -20.75 7.02 -8.22
C LYS A 115 -19.31 7.43 -8.43
N LEU A 116 -18.61 6.56 -9.16
CA LEU A 116 -17.29 6.78 -9.70
C LEU A 116 -17.41 7.07 -11.19
N VAL A 117 -17.03 8.29 -11.58
CA VAL A 117 -17.02 8.77 -12.97
C VAL A 117 -15.61 8.75 -13.52
N GLU A 118 -15.45 8.54 -14.83
CA GLU A 118 -14.11 8.48 -15.43
C GLU A 118 -13.42 9.85 -15.39
N ASN A 119 -12.16 9.87 -14.95
CA ASN A 119 -11.29 11.03 -15.12
C ASN A 119 -10.56 10.97 -16.46
N VAL A 120 -11.04 11.73 -17.44
CA VAL A 120 -10.40 11.83 -18.77
C VAL A 120 -9.01 12.48 -18.72
N HIS A 121 -8.70 13.20 -17.65
CA HIS A 121 -7.41 13.85 -17.38
C HIS A 121 -6.54 13.07 -16.39
N SER A 122 -6.87 11.79 -16.12
CA SER A 122 -6.09 11.00 -15.18
C SER A 122 -4.63 10.88 -15.61
N TRP A 123 -3.75 11.02 -14.62
CA TRP A 123 -2.32 10.84 -14.82
C TRP A 123 -1.96 9.39 -15.16
N ASN A 124 -2.84 8.42 -14.85
CA ASN A 124 -2.64 7.03 -15.25
C ASN A 124 -2.81 6.81 -16.77
N LYS A 125 -3.09 7.85 -17.54
CA LYS A 125 -3.09 7.77 -19.01
C LYS A 125 -1.70 7.39 -19.56
N TYR A 126 -0.62 7.79 -18.87
CA TYR A 126 0.76 7.63 -19.35
C TYR A 126 1.73 7.05 -18.32
N ALA A 127 1.29 6.80 -17.09
CA ALA A 127 2.12 6.29 -16.01
C ALA A 127 1.36 5.28 -15.15
N HIS A 128 2.10 4.35 -14.54
CA HIS A 128 1.61 3.67 -13.36
C HIS A 128 1.61 4.65 -12.20
N LYS A 129 0.54 4.71 -11.41
CA LYS A 129 0.50 5.57 -10.23
C LYS A 129 0.30 4.79 -8.97
N VAL A 130 1.13 5.06 -7.97
CA VAL A 130 1.03 4.50 -6.63
C VAL A 130 0.61 5.61 -5.69
N PHE A 131 -0.61 5.53 -5.17
CA PHE A 131 -1.09 6.38 -4.08
C PHE A 131 -0.73 5.67 -2.77
N LEU A 132 0.16 6.26 -1.97
CA LEU A 132 0.68 5.64 -0.76
C LEU A 132 0.23 6.40 0.49
N GLU A 133 -0.41 5.70 1.42
CA GLU A 133 -0.80 6.27 2.71
C GLU A 133 0.45 6.38 3.60
N THR A 134 0.87 7.61 3.93
CA THR A 134 2.05 7.88 4.76
C THR A 134 1.82 9.03 5.72
N PRO A 135 2.39 9.00 6.95
CA PRO A 135 3.17 7.93 7.57
C PRO A 135 2.34 6.70 8.01
N ALA A 136 3.00 5.65 8.51
CA ALA A 136 2.30 4.51 9.11
C ALA A 136 1.40 4.97 10.27
N GLY A 137 0.15 4.53 10.26
CA GLY A 137 -0.88 5.01 11.18
C GLY A 137 -1.74 6.15 10.61
N VAL A 138 -1.44 6.66 9.39
CA VAL A 138 -2.44 7.41 8.63
C VAL A 138 -3.63 6.50 8.41
N VAL A 139 -4.75 7.00 8.89
CA VAL A 139 -5.93 6.24 9.22
C VAL A 139 -6.52 5.64 7.94
N ASN A 140 -6.19 4.38 7.66
CA ASN A 140 -7.11 3.55 6.91
C ASN A 140 -8.21 3.12 7.87
N HIS A 141 -9.24 3.95 7.99
CA HIS A 141 -10.61 3.60 8.39
C HIS A 141 -11.43 4.89 8.60
N THR A 142 -12.66 4.91 8.10
CA THR A 142 -13.74 5.86 8.44
C THR A 142 -13.74 7.30 7.92
N THR A 143 -12.65 8.07 7.74
CA THR A 143 -12.84 9.48 7.30
C THR A 143 -13.20 9.63 5.83
N LEU A 144 -12.60 8.87 4.90
CA LEU A 144 -13.03 8.84 3.49
C LEU A 144 -14.26 7.95 3.26
N PHE A 145 -14.42 6.86 4.02
CA PHE A 145 -15.57 5.97 3.92
C PHE A 145 -16.85 6.56 4.54
N HIS A 146 -16.73 7.53 5.46
CA HIS A 146 -17.87 8.35 5.89
C HIS A 146 -18.42 9.20 4.72
N PHE A 147 -17.58 9.54 3.73
CA PHE A 147 -18.00 10.21 2.50
C PHE A 147 -18.39 9.24 1.36
N LEU A 148 -18.12 7.93 1.49
CA LEU A 148 -18.38 6.91 0.46
C LEU A 148 -18.91 5.59 1.09
N PRO A 149 -20.14 5.58 1.64
CA PRO A 149 -20.66 4.45 2.43
C PRO A 149 -20.92 3.15 1.64
N HIS A 150 -20.70 3.12 0.32
CA HIS A 150 -21.09 2.01 -0.56
C HIS A 150 -19.94 1.21 -1.20
N ILE A 151 -18.67 1.49 -0.87
CA ILE A 151 -17.55 0.70 -1.38
C ILE A 151 -17.34 -0.56 -0.50
N PRO A 152 -17.37 -1.80 -1.04
CA PRO A 152 -17.15 -3.04 -0.32
C PRO A 152 -15.72 -3.08 0.18
N LYS A 153 -15.58 -3.60 1.39
CA LYS A 153 -14.30 -3.99 1.95
C LYS A 153 -13.78 -5.14 1.08
N GLY A 154 -12.65 -4.93 0.40
CA GLY A 154 -11.96 -6.00 -0.31
C GLY A 154 -11.74 -7.20 0.62
N LEU A 155 -12.18 -8.36 0.19
CA LEU A 155 -12.14 -9.62 0.93
C LEU A 155 -10.71 -10.18 0.95
N GLY A 156 -10.27 -10.58 2.14
CA GLY A 156 -9.51 -11.83 2.35
C GLY A 156 -8.03 -11.82 2.01
N GLY A 157 -7.20 -11.42 2.98
CA GLY A 157 -5.75 -11.62 2.91
C GLY A 157 -4.99 -11.19 4.17
N CYS A 158 -5.54 -11.50 5.35
CA CYS A 158 -4.95 -11.30 6.70
C CYS A 158 -5.08 -9.89 7.35
N PRO A 159 -6.06 -9.68 8.26
CA PRO A 159 -5.83 -8.94 9.51
C PRO A 159 -5.29 -9.95 10.58
N PRO A 160 -4.65 -9.60 11.73
CA PRO A 160 -4.94 -8.49 12.67
C PRO A 160 -3.63 -7.87 13.27
N LEU A 161 -3.53 -6.92 14.21
CA LEU A 161 -4.13 -6.76 15.54
C LEU A 161 -3.75 -5.33 16.03
N PHE A 162 -4.72 -4.45 16.27
CA PHE A 162 -4.48 -3.28 17.11
C PHE A 162 -4.81 -3.70 18.55
N LEU A 163 -3.85 -3.51 19.47
CA LEU A 163 -4.15 -3.35 20.89
C LEU A 163 -5.07 -2.14 21.09
#